data_AF-A0A660S009-F1
#
_entry.id   AF-A0A660S009-F1
#
_cell.length_a   1.000
_cell.length_b   1.000
_cell.length_c   1.000
_cell.angle_alpha   90.00
_cell.angle_beta   90.00
_cell.angle_gamma   90.00
#
_symmetry.space_group_name_H-M   'P 1'
#
loop_
_entity.id
_entity.type
_entity.pdbx_description
1 polymer ?
#
loop_
_entity_poly.entity_id
_entity_poly.type
_entity_poly.pdbx_seq_one_letter_code
_entity_poly.pdbx_strand_id
1 'polypeptide(L)'
;MKPLYLSIKGFGPYLQAEIKEEDFKFLTQNRLFLISGEIGAGKTTLFDAIFYALYGESTIEGRNPTSLISHFIKNKPNLIPEIKFKFFLDGKTYQIVRRPSFRGRAENVSLWIENKLFSAKKNEIKDKIKELIGLDAKQFKKVFLIPQGEYRKILIAKGEEREALLET
;
A
#
# COMPACT_ATOMS: atom_id res chain seq x y z
N MET A 1 -11.35 -7.02 -2.31
CA MET A 1 -11.05 -5.56 -2.28
C MET A 1 -10.86 -5.05 -3.70
N LYS A 2 -11.53 -3.95 -4.08
CA LYS A 2 -11.37 -3.27 -5.39
C LYS A 2 -10.79 -1.87 -5.18
N PRO A 3 -9.59 -1.54 -5.70
CA PRO A 3 -9.04 -0.18 -5.59
C PRO A 3 -9.88 0.82 -6.38
N LEU A 4 -10.05 2.02 -5.84
CA LEU A 4 -10.82 3.11 -6.43
C LEU A 4 -9.98 4.38 -6.61
N TYR A 5 -9.01 4.66 -5.74
CA TYR A 5 -8.17 5.84 -5.88
C TYR A 5 -6.86 5.64 -5.15
N LEU A 6 -5.77 6.17 -5.70
CA LEU A 6 -4.47 6.21 -5.05
C LEU A 6 -3.80 7.55 -5.33
N SER A 7 -3.43 8.28 -4.28
CA SER A 7 -2.54 9.44 -4.35
C SER A 7 -1.28 9.15 -3.56
N ILE A 8 -0.15 9.33 -4.21
CA ILE A 8 1.19 9.18 -3.65
C ILE A 8 1.88 10.54 -3.66
N LYS A 9 2.23 11.05 -2.49
CA LYS A 9 2.96 12.32 -2.36
C LYS A 9 4.22 12.09 -1.57
N GLY A 10 5.38 12.38 -2.16
CA GLY A 10 6.68 12.34 -1.49
C GLY A 10 7.16 10.94 -1.10
N PHE A 11 6.82 9.89 -1.86
CA PHE A 11 7.28 8.52 -1.66
C PHE A 11 8.07 8.01 -2.87
N GLY A 12 9.23 7.40 -2.65
CA GLY A 12 10.13 6.90 -3.71
C GLY A 12 10.41 7.96 -4.79
N PRO A 13 10.21 7.67 -6.08
CA PRO A 13 10.36 8.66 -7.16
C PRO A 13 9.16 9.60 -7.30
N TYR A 14 8.03 9.32 -6.63
CA TYR A 14 6.81 10.10 -6.76
C TYR A 14 6.82 11.32 -5.84
N LEU A 15 7.06 12.49 -6.43
CA LEU A 15 6.80 13.78 -5.77
C LEU A 15 5.30 13.97 -5.56
N GLN A 16 4.53 13.75 -6.62
CA GLN A 16 3.08 13.69 -6.63
C GLN A 16 2.65 12.81 -7.80
N ALA A 17 1.86 11.78 -7.51
CA ALA A 17 1.25 10.91 -8.50
C ALA A 17 -0.16 10.52 -8.04
N GLU A 18 -1.10 10.40 -8.98
CA GLU A 18 -2.48 10.05 -8.70
C GLU A 18 -2.99 9.05 -9.74
N ILE A 19 -3.72 8.04 -9.27
CA ILE A 19 -4.50 7.09 -10.09
C ILE A 19 -5.95 7.28 -9.70
N LYS A 20 -6.78 7.67 -10.65
CA LYS A 20 -8.18 8.02 -10.42
C LYS A 20 -9.09 6.80 -10.49
N GLU A 21 -10.36 7.02 -10.14
CA GLU A 21 -11.37 5.97 -10.14
C GLU A 21 -11.67 5.47 -11.55
N GLU A 22 -11.62 6.35 -12.54
CA GLU A 22 -11.78 5.99 -13.95
C GLU A 22 -10.61 5.11 -14.44
N ASP A 23 -9.38 5.43 -14.02
CA ASP A 23 -8.18 4.65 -14.34
C ASP A 23 -8.27 3.24 -13.74
N PHE A 24 -8.61 3.13 -12.45
CA PHE A 24 -8.82 1.83 -11.82
C PHE A 24 -10.00 1.07 -12.41
N LYS A 25 -11.09 1.74 -12.79
CA LYS A 25 -12.22 1.12 -13.46
C LYS A 25 -11.79 0.53 -14.81
N PHE A 26 -11.04 1.28 -15.61
CA PHE A 26 -10.47 0.81 -16.87
C PHE A 26 -9.52 -0.39 -16.66
N LEU A 27 -8.63 -0.30 -15.67
CA LEU A 27 -7.69 -1.37 -15.34
C LEU A 27 -8.39 -2.63 -14.80
N THR A 28 -9.44 -2.48 -13.99
CA THR A 28 -10.17 -3.62 -13.38
C THR A 28 -11.23 -4.23 -14.29
N GLN A 29 -11.67 -3.53 -15.34
CA GLN A 29 -12.45 -4.12 -16.42
C GLN A 29 -11.65 -5.19 -17.17
N ASN A 30 -10.34 -4.96 -17.30
CA ASN A 30 -9.42 -5.93 -17.86
C ASN A 30 -8.90 -6.85 -16.74
N ARG A 31 -9.09 -8.17 -16.84
CA ARG A 31 -8.68 -9.12 -15.78
C ARG A 31 -7.16 -9.15 -15.57
N LEU A 32 -6.39 -8.63 -16.53
CA LEU A 32 -4.94 -8.57 -16.52
C LEU A 32 -4.50 -7.23 -17.14
N PHE A 33 -3.50 -6.60 -16.53
CA PHE A 33 -2.85 -5.41 -17.05
C PHE A 33 -1.35 -5.46 -16.74
N LEU A 34 -0.57 -4.66 -17.47
CA LEU A 34 0.88 -4.58 -17.32
C LEU A 34 1.29 -3.19 -16.82
N ILE A 35 2.11 -3.16 -15.77
CA ILE A 35 2.83 -1.96 -15.34
C ILE A 35 4.25 -2.04 -15.88
N SER A 36 4.56 -1.21 -16.87
CA SER A 36 5.89 -1.14 -17.50
C SER A 36 6.60 0.17 -17.15
N GLY A 37 7.92 0.18 -17.28
CA GLY A 37 8.78 1.34 -17.03
C GLY A 37 10.21 0.92 -16.74
N GLU A 38 11.12 1.88 -16.69
CA GLU A 38 12.55 1.64 -16.41
C GLU A 38 12.78 1.17 -14.97
N ILE A 39 13.98 0.63 -14.71
CA ILE A 39 14.44 0.34 -13.34
C ILE A 39 14.48 1.65 -12.56
N GLY A 40 13.91 1.67 -11.36
CA GLY A 40 13.83 2.89 -10.54
C GLY A 40 12.62 3.79 -10.85
N ALA A 41 11.81 3.50 -11.87
CA ALA A 41 10.62 4.29 -12.22
C ALA A 41 9.49 4.27 -11.15
N GLY A 42 9.63 3.48 -10.08
CA GLY A 42 8.67 3.46 -8.97
C GLY A 42 7.62 2.35 -9.05
N LYS A 43 7.76 1.38 -9.97
CA LYS A 43 6.82 0.24 -10.10
C LYS A 43 6.57 -0.46 -8.76
N THR A 44 7.61 -0.81 -8.02
CA THR A 44 7.49 -1.40 -6.67
C THR A 44 6.93 -0.41 -5.66
N THR A 45 7.32 0.87 -5.75
CA THR A 45 6.84 1.93 -4.86
C THR A 45 5.32 2.11 -4.93
N LEU A 46 4.70 1.85 -6.08
CA LEU A 46 3.24 1.84 -6.23
C LEU A 46 2.59 0.82 -5.27
N PHE A 47 3.11 -0.40 -5.23
CA PHE A 47 2.62 -1.46 -4.34
C PHE A 47 2.96 -1.15 -2.88
N ASP A 48 4.16 -0.63 -2.62
CA ASP A 48 4.58 -0.19 -1.29
C ASP A 48 3.65 0.89 -0.73
N ALA A 49 3.18 1.81 -1.57
CA ALA A 49 2.26 2.86 -1.16
C ALA A 49 0.92 2.28 -0.68
N ILE A 50 0.34 1.33 -1.42
CA ILE A 50 -0.91 0.67 -1.02
C ILE A 50 -0.70 -0.12 0.28
N PHE A 51 0.39 -0.88 0.37
CA PHE A 51 0.73 -1.65 1.57
C PHE A 51 0.92 -0.75 2.79
N TYR A 52 1.68 0.35 2.63
CA TYR A 52 1.89 1.35 3.67
C TYR A 52 0.59 2.03 4.07
N ALA A 53 -0.29 2.36 3.13
CA ALA A 53 -1.58 2.96 3.45
C ALA A 53 -2.36 2.07 4.42
N LEU A 54 -2.50 0.78 4.08
CA LEU A 54 -3.26 -0.21 4.85
C LEU A 54 -2.62 -0.53 6.20
N TYR A 55 -1.33 -0.89 6.22
CA TYR A 55 -0.70 -1.47 7.42
C TYR A 55 0.24 -0.49 8.15
N GLY A 56 0.69 0.58 7.49
CA GLY A 56 1.72 1.46 8.02
C GLY A 56 3.11 0.84 8.06
N GLU A 57 3.31 -0.23 7.31
CA GLU A 57 4.53 -1.02 7.24
C GLU A 57 5.15 -0.92 5.83
N SER A 58 6.38 -1.41 5.70
CA SER A 58 7.09 -1.52 4.42
C SER A 58 6.98 -2.95 3.89
N THR A 59 6.89 -3.13 2.58
CA THR A 59 6.95 -4.47 1.97
C THR A 59 8.33 -5.10 2.13
N ILE A 60 9.39 -4.33 2.34
CA ILE A 60 10.73 -4.86 2.63
C ILE A 60 10.87 -5.05 4.14
N GLU A 61 11.19 -6.27 4.58
CA GLU A 61 11.38 -6.60 6.01
C GLU A 61 12.53 -5.80 6.63
N GLY A 62 12.36 -5.36 7.88
CA GLY A 62 13.35 -4.56 8.61
C GLY A 62 13.50 -3.12 8.10
N ARG A 63 12.82 -2.74 7.01
CA ARG A 63 12.88 -1.39 6.45
C ARG A 63 11.87 -0.48 7.15
N ASN A 64 12.34 0.60 7.76
CA ASN A 64 11.47 1.59 8.38
C ASN A 64 10.64 2.31 7.30
N PRO A 65 9.31 2.47 7.46
CA PRO A 65 8.47 3.19 6.50
C PRO A 65 8.95 4.61 6.16
N THR A 66 9.68 5.28 7.07
CA THR A 66 10.31 6.58 6.79
C THR A 66 11.35 6.55 5.67
N SER A 67 11.94 5.38 5.40
CA SER A 67 12.86 5.20 4.27
C SER A 67 12.15 5.12 2.91
N LEU A 68 10.81 5.05 2.90
CA LEU A 68 10.03 5.21 1.67
C LEU A 68 9.84 6.69 1.32
N ILE A 69 10.10 7.61 2.27
CA ILE A 69 10.02 9.05 2.02
C ILE A 69 11.08 9.44 0.99
N SER A 70 10.62 10.11 -0.06
CA SER A 70 11.45 10.53 -1.18
C SER A 70 12.55 11.49 -0.73
N HIS A 71 13.78 11.33 -1.24
CA HIS A 71 14.83 12.33 -1.01
C HIS A 71 14.55 13.64 -1.76
N PHE A 72 13.73 13.62 -2.82
CA PHE A 72 13.41 14.78 -3.64
C PHE A 72 12.57 15.84 -2.92
N ILE A 73 12.00 15.52 -1.76
CA ILE A 73 11.20 16.48 -0.99
C ILE A 73 12.00 17.23 0.07
N LYS A 74 13.28 16.88 0.29
CA LYS A 74 14.16 17.52 1.30
C LYS A 74 14.23 19.04 1.14
N ASN A 75 14.20 19.54 -0.10
CA ASN A 75 14.27 20.98 -0.42
C ASN A 75 12.91 21.60 -0.76
N LYS A 76 11.80 20.88 -0.51
CA LYS A 76 10.44 21.37 -0.78
C LYS A 76 9.68 21.55 0.54
N PRO A 77 9.66 22.75 1.15
CA PRO A 77 9.10 22.97 2.48
C PRO A 77 7.60 22.67 2.57
N ASN A 78 6.87 22.93 1.48
CA ASN A 78 5.40 22.77 1.43
C ASN A 78 4.93 21.36 1.09
N LEU A 79 5.84 20.43 0.77
CA LEU A 79 5.49 19.07 0.39
C LEU A 79 5.58 18.15 1.61
N ILE A 80 4.45 17.57 1.99
CA ILE A 80 4.31 16.64 3.11
C ILE A 80 4.05 15.25 2.55
N PRO A 81 4.81 14.21 2.96
CA PRO A 81 4.55 12.85 2.51
C PRO A 81 3.15 12.39 2.92
N GLU A 82 2.42 11.81 1.99
CA GLU A 82 1.07 11.34 2.22
C GLU A 82 0.73 10.24 1.21
N ILE A 83 0.14 9.16 1.71
CA ILE A 83 -0.60 8.23 0.86
C ILE A 83 -2.09 8.35 1.17
N LYS A 84 -2.89 8.51 0.13
CA LYS A 84 -4.35 8.36 0.19
C LYS A 84 -4.74 7.18 -0.66
N PHE A 85 -5.44 6.22 -0.07
CA PHE A 85 -5.91 5.04 -0.78
C PHE A 85 -7.41 4.84 -0.51
N LYS A 86 -8.20 4.74 -1.57
CA LYS A 86 -9.63 4.47 -1.52
C LYS A 86 -9.90 3.12 -2.18
N PHE A 87 -10.75 2.31 -1.55
CA PHE A 87 -11.13 1.01 -2.08
C PHE A 87 -12.56 0.65 -1.71
N PHE A 88 -13.16 -0.24 -2.50
CA PHE A 88 -14.46 -0.85 -2.26
C PHE A 88 -14.30 -2.28 -1.74
N LEU A 89 -15.05 -2.63 -0.71
CA LEU A 89 -15.07 -3.95 -0.11
C LEU A 89 -16.43 -4.18 0.56
N ASP A 90 -17.03 -5.36 0.33
CA ASP A 90 -18.28 -5.81 0.97
C ASP A 90 -19.40 -4.76 0.99
N GLY A 91 -19.64 -4.11 -0.16
CA GLY A 91 -20.71 -3.13 -0.31
C GLY A 91 -20.37 -1.72 0.19
N LYS A 92 -19.18 -1.49 0.74
CA LYS A 92 -18.77 -0.22 1.35
C LYS A 92 -17.48 0.32 0.76
N THR A 93 -17.36 1.64 0.81
CA THR A 93 -16.21 2.42 0.40
C THR A 93 -15.40 2.83 1.61
N TYR A 94 -14.10 2.55 1.55
CA TYR A 94 -13.13 2.86 2.57
C TYR A 94 -12.09 3.82 1.99
N GLN A 95 -11.68 4.81 2.79
CA GLN A 95 -10.57 5.68 2.45
C GLN A 95 -9.61 5.77 3.63
N ILE A 96 -8.36 5.38 3.40
CA ILE A 96 -7.27 5.54 4.34
C ILE A 96 -6.34 6.66 3.89
N VAL A 97 -6.01 7.55 4.82
CA VAL A 97 -5.01 8.60 4.63
C VAL A 97 -3.94 8.42 5.68
N ARG A 98 -2.70 8.21 5.25
CA ARG A 98 -1.56 8.00 6.15
C ARG A 98 -0.42 8.95 5.81
N ARG A 99 0.15 9.56 6.85
CA ARG A 99 1.32 10.43 6.78
C ARG A 99 2.38 9.91 7.75
N PRO A 100 3.61 9.63 7.28
CA PRO A 100 4.70 9.23 8.17
C PRO A 100 5.14 10.40 9.04
N SER A 101 5.94 10.11 10.07
CA SER A 101 6.64 11.16 10.79
C SER A 101 7.62 11.87 9.85
N PHE A 102 7.52 13.19 9.79
CA PHE A 102 8.33 14.00 8.88
C PHE A 102 8.46 15.44 9.38
N ARG A 103 9.69 15.97 9.43
CA ARG A 103 10.01 17.35 9.84
C ARG A 103 9.30 17.77 11.15
N GLY A 104 9.50 16.99 12.22
CA GLY A 104 8.92 17.29 13.53
C GLY A 104 7.41 17.00 13.66
N ARG A 105 6.74 16.59 12.58
CA ARG A 105 5.35 16.14 12.64
C ARG A 105 5.32 14.65 12.96
N ALA A 106 4.45 14.27 13.90
CA ALA A 106 4.21 12.88 14.24
C ALA A 106 3.53 12.13 13.08
N GLU A 107 3.64 10.80 13.09
CA GLU A 107 2.85 9.95 12.20
C GLU A 107 1.36 10.19 12.44
N ASN A 108 0.57 10.24 11.38
CA ASN A 108 -0.88 10.36 11.45
C ASN A 108 -1.54 9.38 10.49
N VAL A 109 -2.68 8.83 10.89
CA VAL A 109 -3.51 7.96 10.06
C VAL A 109 -4.98 8.28 10.33
N SER A 110 -5.80 8.24 9.29
CA SER A 110 -7.25 8.31 9.40
C SER A 110 -7.92 7.32 8.46
N LEU A 111 -9.00 6.70 8.94
CA LEU A 111 -9.84 5.80 8.17
C LEU A 111 -11.24 6.40 8.07
N TRP A 112 -11.77 6.44 6.87
CA TRP A 112 -13.11 6.91 6.54
C TRP A 112 -13.90 5.76 5.93
N ILE A 113 -15.17 5.63 6.32
CA ILE A 113 -16.11 4.64 5.79
C ILE A 113 -17.32 5.40 5.28
N GLU A 114 -17.69 5.23 4.01
CA GLU A 114 -18.81 5.96 3.39
C GLU A 114 -18.70 7.48 3.61
N ASN A 115 -17.49 8.02 3.42
CA ASN A 115 -17.15 9.44 3.62
C ASN A 115 -17.33 9.98 5.06
N LYS A 116 -17.53 9.11 6.06
CA LYS A 116 -17.57 9.48 7.47
C LYS A 116 -16.30 9.01 8.18
N LEU A 117 -15.73 9.87 9.04
CA LEU A 117 -14.54 9.51 9.81
C LEU A 117 -14.89 8.37 10.75
N PHE A 118 -14.20 7.25 10.61
CA PHE A 118 -14.30 6.11 11.52
C PHE A 118 -13.37 6.30 12.71
N SER A 119 -12.07 6.51 12.44
CA SER A 119 -11.07 6.72 13.48
C SER A 119 -9.85 7.44 12.93
N ALA A 120 -9.10 8.07 13.84
CA ALA A 120 -7.76 8.62 13.61
C ALA A 120 -6.70 7.98 14.53
N LYS A 121 -7.05 6.88 15.22
CA LYS A 121 -6.15 6.15 16.12
C LYS A 121 -5.55 4.95 15.41
N LYS A 122 -4.23 4.83 15.47
CA LYS A 122 -3.46 3.77 14.79
C LYS A 122 -3.93 2.35 15.12
N ASN A 123 -4.19 2.05 16.39
CA ASN A 123 -4.58 0.70 16.83
C ASN A 123 -6.00 0.34 16.36
N GLU A 124 -6.97 1.24 16.56
CA GLU A 124 -8.35 1.02 16.09
C GLU A 124 -8.41 0.81 14.56
N ILE A 125 -7.61 1.57 13.81
CA ILE A 125 -7.53 1.41 12.35
C ILE A 125 -6.83 0.10 11.99
N LYS A 126 -5.76 -0.28 12.68
CA LYS A 126 -5.05 -1.55 12.45
C LYS A 126 -6.00 -2.74 12.64
N ASP A 127 -6.73 -2.75 13.75
CA ASP A 127 -7.68 -3.82 14.06
C ASP A 127 -8.81 -3.84 13.03
N LYS A 128 -9.31 -2.67 12.63
CA LYS A 128 -10.34 -2.57 11.60
C LYS A 128 -9.86 -3.07 10.24
N ILE A 129 -8.65 -2.72 9.82
CA ILE A 129 -8.08 -3.19 8.54
C ILE A 129 -7.90 -4.72 8.58
N LYS A 130 -7.45 -5.29 9.71
CA LYS A 130 -7.34 -6.74 9.87
C LYS A 130 -8.71 -7.42 9.79
N GLU A 131 -9.74 -6.86 10.42
CA GLU A 131 -11.12 -7.37 10.34
C GLU A 131 -11.64 -7.34 8.89
N LEU A 132 -11.43 -6.23 8.17
CA LEU A 132 -11.93 -6.04 6.81
C LEU A 132 -11.23 -6.94 5.79
N ILE A 133 -9.89 -7.00 5.84
CA ILE A 133 -9.11 -7.73 4.84
C ILE A 133 -9.03 -9.23 5.21
N GLY A 134 -9.17 -9.56 6.49
CA GLY A 134 -9.01 -10.92 7.02
C GLY A 134 -7.54 -11.37 7.13
N LEU A 135 -6.59 -10.53 6.70
CA LEU A 135 -5.16 -10.82 6.68
C LEU A 135 -4.38 -9.76 7.44
N ASP A 136 -3.39 -10.20 8.21
CA ASP A 136 -2.39 -9.31 8.79
C ASP A 136 -1.38 -8.82 7.73
N ALA A 137 -0.46 -7.93 8.13
CA ALA A 137 0.52 -7.35 7.21
C ALA A 137 1.41 -8.40 6.55
N LYS A 138 1.81 -9.45 7.27
CA LYS A 138 2.69 -10.51 6.74
C LYS A 138 1.94 -11.38 5.74
N GLN A 139 0.72 -11.80 6.10
CA GLN A 139 -0.15 -12.60 5.26
C GLN A 139 -0.55 -11.84 3.99
N PHE A 140 -0.98 -10.58 4.14
CA PHE A 140 -1.38 -9.73 3.02
C PHE A 140 -0.22 -9.51 2.05
N LYS A 141 1.00 -9.27 2.57
CA LYS A 141 2.19 -9.08 1.72
C LYS A 141 2.43 -10.28 0.80
N LYS A 142 2.29 -11.53 1.30
CA LYS A 142 2.48 -12.75 0.49
C LYS A 142 1.50 -12.87 -0.67
N VAL A 143 0.24 -12.46 -0.47
CA VAL A 143 -0.81 -12.57 -1.49
C VAL A 143 -0.89 -11.34 -2.41
N PHE A 144 -0.52 -10.17 -1.91
CA PHE A 144 -0.67 -8.89 -2.60
C PHE A 144 0.45 -8.63 -3.61
N LEU A 145 1.67 -9.06 -3.28
CA LEU A 145 2.83 -8.92 -4.14
C LEU A 145 3.63 -10.21 -4.06
N ILE A 146 3.91 -10.84 -5.20
CA ILE A 146 4.93 -11.87 -5.28
C ILE A 146 6.26 -11.14 -5.50
N PRO A 147 7.18 -11.08 -4.52
CA PRO A 147 8.42 -10.36 -4.69
C PRO A 147 9.25 -11.01 -5.80
N GLN A 148 9.98 -10.18 -6.55
CA GLN A 148 10.86 -10.64 -7.61
C GLN A 148 11.90 -11.63 -7.03
N GLY A 149 11.90 -12.88 -7.51
CA GLY A 149 12.78 -13.96 -7.03
C GLY A 149 12.15 -14.95 -6.05
N GLU A 150 11.10 -14.57 -5.32
CA GLU A 150 10.36 -15.48 -4.40
C GLU A 150 9.52 -16.50 -5.19
N TYR A 151 9.07 -16.15 -6.40
CA TYR A 151 8.37 -17.10 -7.28
C TYR A 151 9.21 -18.33 -7.60
N ARG A 152 10.54 -18.16 -7.77
CA ARG A 152 11.46 -19.27 -7.98
C ARG A 152 11.51 -20.20 -6.77
N LYS A 153 11.42 -19.67 -5.55
CA LYS A 153 11.32 -20.50 -4.34
C LYS A 153 10.01 -21.30 -4.33
N ILE A 154 8.88 -20.69 -4.67
CA ILE A 154 7.58 -21.39 -4.77
C ILE A 154 7.61 -22.48 -5.86
N LEU A 155 8.26 -22.24 -7.00
CA LEU A 155 8.39 -23.22 -8.09
C LEU A 155 9.32 -24.40 -7.74
N ILE A 156 10.31 -24.19 -6.89
CA ILE A 156 11.35 -25.18 -6.54
C ILE A 156 11.09 -25.83 -5.17
N ALA A 157 10.21 -25.23 -4.34
CA ALA A 157 9.84 -25.73 -3.03
C ALA A 157 9.21 -27.13 -3.13
N LYS A 158 9.69 -28.03 -2.27
CA LYS A 158 9.11 -29.37 -2.11
C LYS A 158 7.80 -29.26 -1.32
N GLY A 159 6.89 -30.23 -1.50
CA GLY A 159 5.48 -30.19 -1.08
C GLY A 159 5.19 -29.40 0.20
N GLU A 160 5.78 -29.80 1.32
CA GLU A 160 5.56 -29.18 2.64
C GLU A 160 6.04 -27.71 2.74
N GLU A 161 7.17 -27.35 2.13
CA GLU A 161 7.64 -25.96 2.07
C GLU A 161 6.73 -25.11 1.19
N ARG A 162 6.23 -25.68 0.09
CA ARG A 162 5.32 -24.98 -0.82
C ARG A 162 3.98 -24.72 -0.16
N GLU A 163 3.48 -25.67 0.61
CA GLU A 163 2.24 -25.54 1.39
C GLU A 163 2.41 -24.46 2.46
N ALA A 164 3.48 -24.49 3.25
CA ALA A 164 3.79 -23.44 4.25
C ALA A 164 4.03 -22.04 3.65
N LEU A 165 4.52 -21.96 2.41
CA LEU A 165 4.66 -20.69 1.67
C LEU A 165 3.31 -20.13 1.18
N LEU A 166 2.32 -21.01 0.97
CA LEU A 166 0.98 -20.67 0.43
C LEU A 166 -0.11 -20.58 1.50
N GLU A 167 0.08 -21.17 2.68
CA GLU A 167 -0.88 -21.09 3.77
C GLU A 167 -0.97 -19.68 4.37
N THR A 168 -2.20 -19.18 4.42
CA THR A 168 -2.66 -17.92 5.01
C THR A 168 -2.60 -17.95 6.52
#